data_AF-A0A6M1PP49-F1
#
_entry.id   AF-A0A6M1PP49-F1
#
_cell.length_a   1.000
_cell.length_b   1.000
_cell.length_c   1.000
_cell.angle_alpha   90.00
_cell.angle_beta   90.00
_cell.angle_gamma   90.00
#
_symmetry.space_group_name_H-M   'P 1'
#
loop_
_entity.id
_entity.type
_entity.pdbx_description
1 polymer ?
#
loop_
_entity_poly.entity_id
_entity_poly.type
_entity_poly.pdbx_seq_one_letter_code
_entity_poly.pdbx_strand_id
1 'polypeptide(L)'
;MKADFENEEELFPRPITDISQAITKLTLEYFQANYKVDMSHSFHNYKLIRLLIMLNPNKSSILGESLIDAVEFIINTHNSNLELMDDIVTDSFKKRDEALHFFWEYICTTQLLKDKKLSFRKKAAYRFSMIHQIIEHMLKRESYLLYGSFNVENEKSVVNNVKLTEIIETLLKLPFEYFKSIDQNKLKNISINQWRNIAAHSSYECRNETIKCTYSNNKNKVITLSEIDEVISEIYGLRLFVKLVTNLTLEIFQIRLPKYQKVMMFVPESVVTDLNTYYEQFKTRIKAIELKDSIMIEDKLYSQENESYFEIDIESEYNERLTVVQLAILSIIQLSNIINGNNCSVKLEDLVWIFTIIFSEDGTRLKLAISFDEVSLLLDNPVAYIEVIKRKLLQSSPEEMKRMLKIE
;
A
#
# COMPACT_ATOMS: atom_id res chain seq x y z
N MET A 1 -21.40 10.73 -2.36
CA MET A 1 -20.33 11.22 -1.46
C MET A 1 -19.40 12.10 -2.30
N LYS A 2 -19.29 13.41 -2.03
CA LYS A 2 -18.25 14.26 -2.63
C LYS A 2 -17.00 14.09 -1.76
N ALA A 3 -15.94 13.50 -2.31
CA ALA A 3 -14.63 13.56 -1.68
C ALA A 3 -14.03 14.93 -2.05
N ASP A 4 -13.82 15.80 -1.06
CA ASP A 4 -13.05 17.03 -1.24
C ASP A 4 -11.55 16.70 -1.14
N PHE A 5 -10.80 17.18 -2.12
CA PHE A 5 -9.37 16.89 -2.35
C PHE A 5 -8.43 17.96 -1.79
N GLU A 6 -8.96 18.92 -1.04
CA GLU A 6 -8.38 20.26 -0.93
C GLU A 6 -6.97 20.34 -0.31
N ASN A 7 -6.48 19.30 0.37
CA ASN A 7 -5.20 19.37 1.09
C ASN A 7 -3.99 18.72 0.38
N GLU A 8 -4.15 18.03 -0.76
CA GLU A 8 -3.01 17.43 -1.52
C GLU A 8 -2.76 18.06 -2.90
N GLU A 9 -3.64 18.97 -3.36
CA GLU A 9 -3.53 19.57 -4.70
C GLU A 9 -2.32 20.51 -4.86
N GLU A 10 -1.77 21.05 -3.75
CA GLU A 10 -0.66 22.00 -3.80
C GLU A 10 0.71 21.36 -4.16
N LEU A 11 0.84 20.03 -4.06
CA LEU A 11 2.12 19.34 -4.31
C LEU A 11 2.31 18.86 -5.75
N PHE A 12 1.24 18.83 -6.56
CA PHE A 12 1.28 18.26 -7.91
C PHE A 12 0.80 19.27 -8.97
N PRO A 13 1.39 19.26 -10.19
CA PRO A 13 0.92 20.12 -11.27
C PRO A 13 -0.56 19.88 -11.57
N ARG A 14 -1.39 20.94 -11.59
CA ARG A 14 -2.82 20.88 -11.90
C ARG A 14 -3.18 20.03 -13.13
N PRO A 15 -2.46 20.10 -14.27
CA PRO A 15 -2.75 19.24 -15.42
C PRO A 15 -2.64 17.74 -15.11
N ILE A 16 -1.70 17.34 -14.25
CA ILE A 16 -1.54 15.95 -13.82
C ILE A 16 -2.72 15.55 -12.94
N THR A 17 -3.10 16.41 -11.99
CA THR A 17 -4.26 16.18 -11.11
C THR A 17 -5.53 15.97 -11.92
N ASP A 18 -5.83 16.86 -12.86
CA ASP A 18 -7.03 16.83 -13.70
C ASP A 18 -7.10 15.54 -14.54
N ILE A 19 -5.99 15.20 -15.23
CA ILE A 19 -5.91 13.98 -16.05
C ILE A 19 -6.07 12.72 -15.17
N SER A 20 -5.45 12.71 -13.99
CA SER A 20 -5.53 11.58 -13.06
C SER A 20 -6.95 11.37 -12.55
N GLN A 21 -7.67 12.45 -12.23
CA GLN A 21 -9.07 12.39 -11.82
C GLN A 21 -9.97 11.90 -12.95
N ALA A 22 -9.75 12.40 -14.17
CA ALA A 22 -10.51 11.99 -15.35
C ALA A 22 -10.34 10.49 -15.65
N ILE A 23 -9.11 9.98 -15.64
CA ILE A 23 -8.82 8.55 -15.87
C ILE A 23 -9.41 7.70 -14.74
N THR A 24 -9.23 8.11 -13.48
CA THR A 24 -9.81 7.37 -12.34
C THR A 24 -11.32 7.27 -12.47
N LYS A 25 -11.98 8.40 -12.74
CA LYS A 25 -13.43 8.45 -12.93
C LYS A 25 -13.89 7.55 -14.07
N LEU A 26 -13.24 7.64 -15.24
CA LEU A 26 -13.51 6.79 -16.39
C LEU A 26 -13.46 5.30 -16.03
N THR A 27 -12.36 4.87 -15.39
CA THR A 27 -12.15 3.46 -15.03
C THR A 27 -13.19 2.97 -14.01
N LEU A 28 -13.46 3.75 -12.94
CA LEU A 28 -14.40 3.32 -11.91
C LEU A 28 -15.86 3.33 -12.41
N GLU A 29 -16.27 4.35 -13.17
CA GLU A 29 -17.62 4.44 -13.75
C GLU A 29 -17.87 3.30 -14.74
N TYR A 30 -16.86 2.91 -15.52
CA TYR A 30 -16.94 1.77 -16.43
C TYR A 30 -17.29 0.47 -15.67
N PHE A 31 -16.54 0.15 -14.60
CA PHE A 31 -16.79 -1.08 -13.85
C PHE A 31 -18.10 -1.05 -13.06
N GLN A 32 -18.45 0.12 -12.50
CA GLN A 32 -19.72 0.30 -11.83
C GLN A 32 -20.92 0.08 -12.78
N ALA A 33 -20.84 0.60 -14.01
CA ALA A 33 -21.89 0.42 -15.01
C ALA A 33 -22.00 -1.03 -15.51
N ASN A 34 -20.87 -1.64 -15.89
CA ASN A 34 -20.87 -2.96 -16.54
C ASN A 34 -21.04 -4.12 -15.55
N TYR A 35 -20.55 -4.00 -14.33
CA TYR A 35 -20.58 -5.08 -13.34
C TYR A 35 -21.51 -4.83 -12.16
N LYS A 36 -22.20 -3.67 -12.12
CA LYS A 36 -23.14 -3.28 -11.06
C LYS A 36 -22.53 -3.34 -9.66
N VAL A 37 -21.28 -2.91 -9.55
CA VAL A 37 -20.49 -2.87 -8.30
C VAL A 37 -20.33 -1.45 -7.80
N ASP A 38 -20.37 -1.24 -6.48
CA ASP A 38 -20.02 0.06 -5.90
C ASP A 38 -18.51 0.20 -5.77
N MET A 39 -17.91 0.97 -6.69
CA MET A 39 -16.47 1.23 -6.73
C MET A 39 -16.05 2.47 -5.93
N SER A 40 -16.94 3.05 -5.11
CA SER A 40 -16.61 4.25 -4.33
C SER A 40 -15.44 4.04 -3.36
N HIS A 41 -15.29 2.82 -2.82
CA HIS A 41 -14.17 2.44 -1.96
C HIS A 41 -12.85 2.24 -2.72
N SER A 42 -12.91 2.02 -4.04
CA SER A 42 -11.73 1.88 -4.93
C SER A 42 -11.04 3.21 -5.23
N PHE A 43 -11.59 4.31 -4.72
CA PHE A 43 -11.08 5.65 -4.96
C PHE A 43 -9.62 5.85 -4.49
N HIS A 44 -9.15 5.05 -3.52
CA HIS A 44 -7.76 5.06 -3.07
C HIS A 44 -6.75 4.76 -4.20
N ASN A 45 -7.16 4.07 -5.28
CA ASN A 45 -6.34 3.83 -6.47
C ASN A 45 -6.01 5.12 -7.25
N TYR A 46 -6.72 6.23 -7.01
CA TYR A 46 -6.45 7.56 -7.60
C TYR A 46 -4.99 7.99 -7.42
N LYS A 47 -4.43 7.82 -6.21
CA LYS A 47 -3.05 8.24 -5.91
C LYS A 47 -2.03 7.43 -6.70
N LEU A 48 -2.31 6.15 -6.94
CA LEU A 48 -1.47 5.28 -7.76
C LEU A 48 -1.54 5.66 -9.25
N ILE A 49 -2.73 5.98 -9.75
CA ILE A 49 -2.92 6.50 -11.13
C ILE A 49 -2.16 7.81 -11.31
N ARG A 50 -2.28 8.74 -10.34
CA ARG A 50 -1.56 10.02 -10.35
C ARG A 50 -0.05 9.82 -10.41
N LEU A 51 0.49 8.95 -9.55
CA LEU A 51 1.91 8.63 -9.55
C LEU A 51 2.36 7.99 -10.88
N LEU A 52 1.55 7.10 -11.45
CA LEU A 52 1.85 6.47 -12.73
C LEU A 52 1.93 7.47 -13.88
N ILE A 53 1.01 8.44 -13.92
CA ILE A 53 1.00 9.53 -14.90
C ILE A 53 2.20 10.45 -14.71
N MET A 54 2.62 10.73 -13.47
CA MET A 54 3.83 11.52 -13.24
C MET A 54 5.09 10.86 -13.78
N LEU A 55 5.21 9.54 -13.62
CA LEU A 55 6.37 8.79 -14.11
C LEU A 55 6.35 8.64 -15.64
N ASN A 56 5.16 8.62 -16.23
CA ASN A 56 4.94 8.38 -17.65
C ASN A 56 3.84 9.28 -18.25
N PRO A 57 4.05 10.60 -18.30
CA PRO A 57 3.01 11.55 -18.71
C PRO A 57 2.58 11.36 -20.17
N ASN A 58 3.49 10.88 -21.01
CA ASN A 58 3.25 10.54 -22.41
C ASN A 58 2.36 9.31 -22.62
N LYS A 59 2.08 8.53 -21.57
CA LYS A 59 1.23 7.32 -21.63
C LYS A 59 -0.17 7.54 -21.06
N SER A 60 -0.51 8.76 -20.63
CA SER A 60 -1.78 9.05 -19.97
C SER A 60 -2.99 8.80 -20.88
N SER A 61 -2.86 9.06 -22.19
CA SER A 61 -3.95 8.87 -23.16
C SER A 61 -4.40 7.42 -23.33
N ILE A 62 -3.49 6.45 -23.13
CA ILE A 62 -3.79 5.01 -23.30
C ILE A 62 -4.08 4.30 -21.97
N LEU A 63 -3.88 4.98 -20.84
CA LEU A 63 -3.88 4.35 -19.52
C LEU A 63 -5.27 3.84 -19.13
N GLY A 64 -6.31 4.65 -19.29
CA GLY A 64 -7.67 4.30 -18.90
C GLY A 64 -8.20 3.06 -19.64
N GLU A 65 -8.07 3.05 -20.97
CA GLU A 65 -8.47 1.91 -21.81
C GLU A 65 -7.64 0.66 -21.50
N SER A 66 -6.31 0.80 -21.37
CA SER A 66 -5.44 -0.34 -21.04
C SER A 66 -5.76 -0.96 -19.67
N LEU A 67 -6.13 -0.13 -18.67
CA LEU A 67 -6.57 -0.62 -17.36
C LEU A 67 -7.89 -1.38 -17.48
N ILE A 68 -8.85 -0.83 -18.24
CA ILE A 68 -10.14 -1.47 -18.47
C ILE A 68 -9.94 -2.84 -19.14
N ASP A 69 -9.25 -2.88 -20.28
CA ASP A 69 -9.01 -4.10 -21.04
C ASP A 69 -8.33 -5.19 -20.22
N ALA A 70 -7.32 -4.83 -19.42
CA ALA A 70 -6.57 -5.79 -18.62
C ALA A 70 -7.39 -6.37 -17.47
N VAL A 71 -8.22 -5.56 -16.81
CA VAL A 71 -9.11 -6.02 -15.73
C VAL A 71 -10.26 -6.85 -16.30
N GLU A 72 -10.86 -6.43 -17.41
CA GLU A 72 -11.90 -7.19 -18.11
C GLU A 72 -11.40 -8.55 -18.58
N PHE A 73 -10.19 -8.59 -19.13
CA PHE A 73 -9.54 -9.84 -19.50
C PHE A 73 -9.52 -10.83 -18.33
N ILE A 74 -9.05 -10.41 -17.16
CA ILE A 74 -9.02 -11.29 -15.97
C ILE A 74 -10.43 -11.71 -15.54
N ILE A 75 -11.40 -10.78 -15.53
CA ILE A 75 -12.78 -11.08 -15.14
C ILE A 75 -13.41 -12.11 -16.09
N ASN A 76 -13.20 -11.94 -17.40
CA ASN A 76 -13.74 -12.86 -18.41
C ASN A 76 -13.11 -14.25 -18.31
N THR A 77 -11.79 -14.33 -18.12
CA THR A 77 -11.11 -15.61 -17.88
C THR A 77 -11.61 -16.27 -16.59
N HIS A 78 -11.81 -15.51 -15.50
CA HIS A 78 -12.40 -16.03 -14.24
C HIS A 78 -13.80 -16.60 -14.46
N ASN A 79 -14.69 -15.85 -15.12
CA ASN A 79 -16.06 -16.30 -15.39
C ASN A 79 -16.11 -17.59 -16.24
N SER A 80 -15.14 -17.77 -17.14
CA SER A 80 -15.09 -18.90 -18.08
C SER A 80 -14.40 -20.13 -17.49
N ASN A 81 -13.54 -19.95 -16.47
CA ASN A 81 -12.69 -20.99 -15.89
C ASN A 81 -12.70 -20.94 -14.35
N LEU A 82 -13.89 -20.93 -13.75
CA LEU A 82 -14.09 -20.66 -12.32
C LEU A 82 -13.20 -21.49 -11.39
N GLU A 83 -13.14 -22.81 -11.56
CA GLU A 83 -12.40 -23.71 -10.66
C GLU A 83 -10.89 -23.40 -10.64
N LEU A 84 -10.27 -23.27 -11.83
CA LEU A 84 -8.85 -22.96 -11.94
C LEU A 84 -8.53 -21.53 -11.48
N MET A 85 -9.41 -20.58 -11.78
CA MET A 85 -9.18 -19.18 -11.47
C MET A 85 -9.45 -18.84 -10.00
N ASP A 86 -10.28 -19.61 -9.30
CA ASP A 86 -10.56 -19.41 -7.87
C ASP A 86 -9.30 -19.56 -7.00
N ASP A 87 -8.48 -20.57 -7.29
CA ASP A 87 -7.20 -20.79 -6.60
C ASP A 87 -6.21 -19.65 -6.91
N ILE A 88 -6.14 -19.23 -8.17
CA ILE A 88 -5.28 -18.12 -8.61
C ILE A 88 -5.67 -16.81 -7.93
N VAL A 89 -6.97 -16.49 -7.87
CA VAL A 89 -7.47 -15.28 -7.21
C VAL A 89 -7.17 -15.32 -5.71
N THR A 90 -7.40 -16.46 -5.07
CA THR A 90 -7.13 -16.65 -3.63
C THR A 90 -5.65 -16.43 -3.32
N ASP A 91 -4.74 -17.01 -4.11
CA ASP A 91 -3.31 -16.81 -3.92
C ASP A 91 -2.85 -15.40 -4.33
N SER A 92 -3.55 -14.74 -5.25
CA SER A 92 -3.26 -13.36 -5.63
C SER A 92 -3.46 -12.37 -4.48
N PHE A 93 -4.42 -12.61 -3.57
CA PHE A 93 -4.52 -11.81 -2.33
C PHE A 93 -3.25 -11.92 -1.50
N LYS A 94 -2.80 -13.15 -1.20
CA LYS A 94 -1.56 -13.37 -0.43
C LYS A 94 -0.36 -12.73 -1.11
N LYS A 95 -0.25 -12.86 -2.44
CA LYS A 95 0.86 -12.29 -3.22
C LYS A 95 0.84 -10.76 -3.24
N ARG A 96 -0.35 -10.15 -3.32
CA ARG A 96 -0.51 -8.69 -3.18
C ARG A 96 0.02 -8.20 -1.83
N ASP A 97 -0.32 -8.92 -0.76
CA ASP A 97 0.07 -8.53 0.60
C ASP A 97 1.57 -8.76 0.86
N GLU A 98 2.14 -9.86 0.35
CA GLU A 98 3.59 -10.07 0.30
C GLU A 98 4.29 -8.91 -0.44
N ALA A 99 3.79 -8.51 -1.62
CA ALA A 99 4.37 -7.41 -2.39
C ALA A 99 4.32 -6.06 -1.65
N LEU A 100 3.27 -5.85 -0.85
CA LEU A 100 3.11 -4.65 -0.03
C LEU A 100 4.13 -4.60 1.11
N HIS A 101 4.47 -5.73 1.72
CA HIS A 101 5.57 -5.79 2.70
C HIS A 101 6.91 -5.37 2.07
N PHE A 102 7.24 -5.90 0.89
CA PHE A 102 8.47 -5.52 0.17
C PHE A 102 8.46 -4.06 -0.31
N PHE A 103 7.29 -3.47 -0.54
CA PHE A 103 7.19 -2.05 -0.84
C PHE A 103 7.67 -1.20 0.34
N TRP A 104 7.38 -1.59 1.58
CA TRP A 104 7.87 -0.89 2.76
C TRP A 104 9.40 -0.96 2.92
N GLU A 105 9.99 -2.13 2.66
CA GLU A 105 11.46 -2.26 2.62
C GLU A 105 12.10 -1.36 1.54
N TYR A 106 11.44 -1.27 0.38
CA TYR A 106 11.85 -0.37 -0.69
C TYR A 106 11.80 1.10 -0.25
N ILE A 107 10.74 1.54 0.44
CA ILE A 107 10.64 2.91 0.97
C ILE A 107 11.81 3.19 1.93
N CYS A 108 12.14 2.28 2.84
CA CYS A 108 13.32 2.42 3.70
C CYS A 108 14.61 2.59 2.88
N THR A 109 14.78 1.80 1.81
CA THR A 109 15.93 1.90 0.90
C THR A 109 16.00 3.27 0.19
N THR A 110 14.85 3.81 -0.25
CA THR A 110 14.81 5.15 -0.87
C THR A 110 15.17 6.28 0.10
N GLN A 111 14.85 6.13 1.38
CA GLN A 111 15.20 7.14 2.39
C GLN A 111 16.71 7.21 2.60
N LEU A 112 17.42 6.08 2.52
CA LEU A 112 18.88 6.04 2.61
C LEU A 112 19.54 6.88 1.49
N LEU A 113 18.96 6.92 0.29
CA LEU A 113 19.48 7.71 -0.83
C LEU A 113 19.45 9.23 -0.59
N LYS A 114 18.68 9.72 0.39
CA LYS A 114 18.66 11.13 0.78
C LYS A 114 19.93 11.56 1.53
N ASP A 115 20.72 10.61 2.04
CA ASP A 115 21.98 10.93 2.71
C ASP A 115 23.04 11.43 1.70
N LYS A 116 23.33 12.73 1.80
CA LYS A 116 24.34 13.41 0.96
C LYS A 116 25.75 12.85 1.14
N LYS A 117 26.04 12.18 2.27
CA LYS A 117 27.36 11.61 2.58
C LYS A 117 27.62 10.26 1.90
N LEU A 118 26.64 9.68 1.20
CA LEU A 118 26.84 8.43 0.49
C LEU A 118 27.83 8.57 -0.67
N SER A 119 28.79 7.66 -0.72
CA SER A 119 29.71 7.55 -1.85
C SER A 119 28.97 7.15 -3.13
N PHE A 120 29.53 7.51 -4.28
CA PHE A 120 29.00 7.14 -5.61
C PHE A 120 28.70 5.63 -5.70
N ARG A 121 29.63 4.78 -5.25
CA ARG A 121 29.47 3.32 -5.27
C ARG A 121 28.29 2.85 -4.42
N LYS A 122 28.07 3.44 -3.23
CA LYS A 122 26.92 3.11 -2.38
C LYS A 122 25.61 3.57 -3.02
N LYS A 123 25.58 4.77 -3.61
CA LYS A 123 24.42 5.28 -4.35
C LYS A 123 24.03 4.36 -5.51
N ALA A 124 25.00 3.89 -6.28
CA ALA A 124 24.78 2.92 -7.35
C ALA A 124 24.25 1.59 -6.81
N ALA A 125 24.87 1.05 -5.74
CA ALA A 125 24.45 -0.20 -5.14
C ALA A 125 23.00 -0.17 -4.63
N TYR A 126 22.58 0.91 -3.97
CA TYR A 126 21.18 1.06 -3.53
C TYR A 126 20.20 1.11 -4.70
N ARG A 127 20.56 1.78 -5.80
CA ARG A 127 19.72 1.81 -7.02
C ARG A 127 19.58 0.43 -7.68
N PHE A 128 20.66 -0.35 -7.76
CA PHE A 128 20.54 -1.74 -8.21
C PHE A 128 19.72 -2.60 -7.25
N SER A 129 19.88 -2.40 -5.94
CA SER A 129 19.03 -3.06 -4.93
C SER A 129 17.55 -2.73 -5.15
N MET A 130 17.22 -1.48 -5.46
CA MET A 130 15.86 -1.05 -5.79
C MET A 130 15.34 -1.76 -7.05
N ILE A 131 16.13 -1.85 -8.13
CA ILE A 131 15.76 -2.60 -9.33
C ILE A 131 15.43 -4.07 -8.97
N HIS A 132 16.30 -4.72 -8.19
CA HIS A 132 16.08 -6.10 -7.76
C HIS A 132 14.79 -6.24 -6.94
N GLN A 133 14.60 -5.39 -5.93
CA GLN A 133 13.41 -5.39 -5.08
C GLN A 133 12.12 -5.18 -5.89
N ILE A 134 12.10 -4.20 -6.80
CA ILE A 134 10.91 -3.93 -7.62
C ILE A 134 10.56 -5.15 -8.46
N ILE A 135 11.53 -5.73 -9.17
CA ILE A 135 11.24 -6.80 -10.13
C ILE A 135 10.97 -8.13 -9.42
N GLU A 136 11.90 -8.58 -8.57
CA GLU A 136 11.84 -9.91 -7.96
C GLU A 136 10.80 -9.96 -6.86
N HIS A 137 10.68 -8.89 -6.07
CA HIS A 137 9.86 -8.94 -4.87
C HIS A 137 8.46 -8.34 -5.03
N MET A 138 8.29 -7.30 -5.84
CA MET A 138 6.97 -6.66 -6.02
C MET A 138 6.29 -7.12 -7.31
N LEU A 139 6.87 -6.78 -8.47
CA LEU A 139 6.28 -7.01 -9.78
C LEU A 139 5.94 -8.49 -9.98
N LYS A 140 6.84 -9.41 -9.63
CA LYS A 140 6.61 -10.87 -9.71
C LYS A 140 5.29 -11.31 -9.07
N ARG A 141 5.02 -10.78 -7.87
CA ARG A 141 3.90 -11.17 -7.03
C ARG A 141 2.62 -10.47 -7.47
N GLU A 142 2.70 -9.17 -7.73
CA GLU A 142 1.59 -8.38 -8.26
C GLU A 142 1.16 -8.90 -9.65
N SER A 143 2.07 -9.44 -10.44
CA SER A 143 1.75 -9.99 -11.77
C SER A 143 1.07 -11.36 -11.74
N TYR A 144 0.99 -12.02 -10.59
CA TYR A 144 0.54 -13.42 -10.50
C TYR A 144 -0.86 -13.62 -11.07
N LEU A 145 -1.79 -12.72 -10.75
CA LEU A 145 -3.17 -12.78 -11.23
C LEU A 145 -3.24 -12.68 -12.75
N LEU A 146 -2.66 -11.62 -13.31
CA LEU A 146 -2.70 -11.35 -14.74
C LEU A 146 -1.97 -12.44 -15.56
N TYR A 147 -0.83 -12.93 -15.05
CA TYR A 147 -0.10 -14.03 -15.64
C TYR A 147 -0.89 -15.35 -15.58
N GLY A 148 -1.52 -15.63 -14.44
CA GLY A 148 -2.38 -16.79 -14.23
C GLY A 148 -3.55 -16.80 -15.22
N SER A 149 -4.27 -15.68 -15.34
CA SER A 149 -5.34 -15.52 -16.32
C SER A 149 -4.86 -15.77 -17.75
N PHE A 150 -3.69 -15.24 -18.12
CA PHE A 150 -3.13 -15.49 -19.44
C PHE A 150 -2.88 -16.98 -19.71
N ASN A 151 -2.32 -17.72 -18.75
CA ASN A 151 -2.08 -19.14 -18.94
C ASN A 151 -3.38 -19.94 -19.02
N VAL A 152 -4.37 -19.63 -18.17
CA VAL A 152 -5.68 -20.29 -18.19
C VAL A 152 -6.39 -20.07 -19.52
N GLU A 153 -6.43 -18.84 -20.01
CA GLU A 153 -7.04 -18.50 -21.31
C GLU A 153 -6.37 -19.25 -22.48
N ASN A 154 -5.08 -19.56 -22.36
CA ASN A 154 -4.30 -20.25 -23.39
C ASN A 154 -4.16 -21.77 -23.12
N GLU A 155 -4.99 -22.34 -22.23
CA GLU A 155 -4.99 -23.76 -21.86
C GLU A 155 -3.60 -24.29 -21.42
N LYS A 156 -2.78 -23.43 -20.82
CA LYS A 156 -1.45 -23.79 -20.30
C LYS A 156 -1.56 -24.18 -18.84
N SER A 157 -0.75 -25.16 -18.43
CA SER A 157 -0.64 -25.56 -17.02
C SER A 157 -0.20 -24.37 -16.15
N VAL A 158 -0.99 -24.06 -15.13
CA VAL A 158 -0.63 -23.07 -14.12
C VAL A 158 0.26 -23.75 -13.09
N VAL A 159 1.53 -23.35 -13.04
CA VAL A 159 2.52 -23.94 -12.11
C VAL A 159 2.76 -22.96 -10.97
N ASN A 160 2.66 -23.40 -9.72
CA ASN A 160 2.81 -22.52 -8.54
C ASN A 160 4.21 -21.87 -8.40
N ASN A 161 5.23 -22.42 -9.08
CA ASN A 161 6.62 -21.93 -9.06
C ASN A 161 7.08 -21.45 -10.45
N VAL A 162 6.39 -20.45 -10.99
CA VAL A 162 6.75 -19.82 -12.26
C VAL A 162 8.08 -19.07 -12.13
N LYS A 163 8.97 -19.24 -13.12
CA LYS A 163 10.18 -18.42 -13.21
C LYS A 163 9.79 -16.98 -13.50
N LEU A 164 10.39 -16.04 -12.77
CA LEU A 164 10.16 -14.59 -12.98
C LEU A 164 10.34 -14.18 -14.46
N THR A 165 11.32 -14.79 -15.14
CA THR A 165 11.59 -14.52 -16.55
C THR A 165 10.38 -14.79 -17.44
N GLU A 166 9.66 -15.89 -17.17
CA GLU A 166 8.45 -16.25 -17.90
C GLU A 166 7.31 -15.28 -17.61
N ILE A 167 7.17 -14.83 -16.36
CA ILE A 167 6.17 -13.83 -15.98
C ILE A 167 6.41 -12.54 -16.76
N ILE A 168 7.63 -11.97 -16.69
CA ILE A 168 7.95 -10.70 -17.35
C ILE A 168 7.78 -10.82 -18.87
N GLU A 169 8.30 -11.90 -19.48
CA GLU A 169 8.18 -12.09 -20.93
C GLU A 169 6.73 -12.26 -21.38
N THR A 170 5.88 -12.88 -20.57
CA THR A 170 4.45 -12.98 -20.84
C THR A 170 3.76 -11.63 -20.74
N LEU A 171 4.00 -10.86 -19.67
CA LEU A 171 3.41 -9.52 -19.51
C LEU A 171 3.70 -8.62 -20.70
N LEU A 172 4.95 -8.64 -21.18
CA LEU A 172 5.39 -7.84 -22.33
C LEU A 172 4.79 -8.30 -23.67
N LYS A 173 4.17 -9.48 -23.73
CA LYS A 173 3.48 -10.02 -24.92
C LYS A 173 1.97 -9.80 -24.89
N LEU A 174 1.42 -9.38 -23.74
CA LEU A 174 -0.01 -9.14 -23.63
C LEU A 174 -0.44 -8.02 -24.59
N PRO A 175 -1.65 -8.10 -25.17
CA PRO A 175 -2.07 -7.19 -26.22
C PRO A 175 -2.41 -5.77 -25.74
N PHE A 176 -2.30 -5.49 -24.44
CA PHE A 176 -2.62 -4.20 -23.85
C PHE A 176 -1.60 -3.13 -24.24
N GLU A 177 -2.10 -1.98 -24.69
CA GLU A 177 -1.29 -0.91 -25.28
C GLU A 177 -0.24 -0.37 -24.29
N TYR A 178 -0.57 -0.34 -22.99
CA TYR A 178 0.38 0.06 -21.95
C TYR A 178 1.67 -0.77 -21.97
N PHE A 179 1.60 -2.11 -22.09
CA PHE A 179 2.81 -2.95 -22.11
C PHE A 179 3.65 -2.73 -23.38
N LYS A 180 3.01 -2.46 -24.51
CA LYS A 180 3.70 -2.15 -25.78
C LYS A 180 4.42 -0.81 -25.72
N SER A 181 3.93 0.12 -24.89
CA SER A 181 4.48 1.47 -24.74
C SER A 181 5.72 1.56 -23.84
N ILE A 182 6.30 0.44 -23.40
CA ILE A 182 7.52 0.46 -22.57
C ILE A 182 8.69 1.05 -23.34
N ASP A 183 9.30 2.09 -22.75
CA ASP A 183 10.34 2.88 -23.41
C ASP A 183 11.69 2.17 -23.32
N GLN A 184 12.07 1.48 -24.41
CA GLN A 184 13.35 0.80 -24.51
C GLN A 184 14.55 1.75 -24.40
N ASN A 185 14.40 3.04 -24.73
CA ASN A 185 15.48 4.01 -24.60
C ASN A 185 15.74 4.34 -23.13
N LYS A 186 14.69 4.50 -22.30
CA LYS A 186 14.84 4.63 -20.84
C LYS A 186 15.47 3.38 -20.23
N LEU A 187 15.16 2.20 -20.76
CA LEU A 187 15.81 0.94 -20.38
C LEU A 187 17.22 0.76 -20.97
N LYS A 188 17.75 1.78 -21.68
CA LYS A 188 19.06 1.76 -22.33
C LYS A 188 19.25 0.58 -23.30
N ASN A 189 18.15 0.12 -23.89
CA ASN A 189 18.05 -1.05 -24.76
C ASN A 189 18.52 -2.35 -24.11
N ILE A 190 18.38 -2.45 -22.78
CA ILE A 190 18.60 -3.65 -21.99
C ILE A 190 17.23 -4.14 -21.50
N SER A 191 16.92 -5.41 -21.72
CA SER A 191 15.62 -5.94 -21.28
C SER A 191 15.50 -5.96 -19.75
N ILE A 192 14.27 -5.88 -19.25
CA ILE A 192 13.97 -5.87 -17.80
C ILE A 192 14.59 -7.09 -17.10
N ASN A 193 14.54 -8.26 -17.72
CA ASN A 193 15.18 -9.47 -17.20
C ASN A 193 16.71 -9.33 -17.08
N GLN A 194 17.37 -8.67 -18.04
CA GLN A 194 18.81 -8.41 -17.96
C GLN A 194 19.12 -7.38 -16.87
N TRP A 195 18.30 -6.34 -16.69
CA TRP A 195 18.44 -5.41 -15.56
C TRP A 195 18.35 -6.11 -14.21
N ARG A 196 17.38 -7.02 -14.06
CA ARG A 196 17.25 -7.88 -12.87
C ARG A 196 18.52 -8.70 -12.64
N ASN A 197 19.08 -9.31 -13.68
CA ASN A 197 20.30 -10.12 -13.54
C ASN A 197 21.53 -9.28 -13.20
N ILE A 198 21.68 -8.10 -13.80
CA ILE A 198 22.76 -7.16 -13.42
C ILE A 198 22.66 -6.81 -11.94
N ALA A 199 21.46 -6.47 -11.47
CA ALA A 199 21.21 -6.11 -10.08
C ALA A 199 21.47 -7.27 -9.12
N ALA A 200 20.89 -8.44 -9.39
CA ALA A 200 20.97 -9.62 -8.52
C ALA A 200 22.39 -10.19 -8.40
N HIS A 201 23.18 -10.12 -9.47
CA HIS A 201 24.54 -10.67 -9.49
C HIS A 201 25.63 -9.61 -9.31
N SER A 202 25.24 -8.35 -9.07
CA SER A 202 26.18 -7.22 -8.98
C SER A 202 27.13 -7.14 -10.18
N SER A 203 26.62 -7.42 -11.38
CA SER A 203 27.39 -7.46 -12.63
C SER A 203 27.69 -6.05 -13.16
N TYR A 204 28.26 -5.19 -12.32
CA TYR A 204 28.61 -3.82 -12.66
C TYR A 204 29.85 -3.32 -11.92
N GLU A 205 30.60 -2.42 -12.55
CA GLU A 205 31.75 -1.73 -11.97
C GLU A 205 31.54 -0.22 -11.95
N CYS A 206 31.86 0.43 -10.83
CA CYS A 206 31.81 1.89 -10.70
C CYS A 206 33.20 2.48 -10.94
N ARG A 207 33.37 3.35 -11.94
CA ARG A 207 34.61 4.10 -12.21
C ARG A 207 34.29 5.49 -12.74
N ASN A 208 35.01 6.52 -12.27
CA ASN A 208 34.91 7.90 -12.76
C ASN A 208 33.46 8.40 -12.90
N GLU A 209 32.65 8.24 -11.84
CA GLU A 209 31.23 8.64 -11.82
C GLU A 209 30.33 7.98 -12.88
N THR A 210 30.81 6.89 -13.47
CA THR A 210 30.05 6.04 -14.38
C THR A 210 29.95 4.62 -13.84
N ILE A 211 28.94 3.91 -14.33
CA ILE A 211 28.63 2.53 -13.99
C ILE A 211 28.75 1.73 -15.28
N LYS A 212 29.70 0.79 -15.34
CA LYS A 212 29.83 -0.17 -16.43
C LYS A 212 29.08 -1.44 -16.06
N CYS A 213 27.94 -1.67 -16.69
CA CYS A 213 27.14 -2.88 -16.54
C CYS A 213 27.57 -3.95 -17.54
N THR A 214 27.62 -5.21 -17.10
CA THR A 214 27.88 -6.38 -17.95
C THR A 214 26.66 -7.29 -17.98
N TYR A 215 26.21 -7.65 -19.19
CA TYR A 215 24.99 -8.44 -19.43
C TYR A 215 25.15 -9.33 -20.67
N SER A 216 24.22 -10.28 -20.89
CA SER A 216 24.13 -11.18 -22.06
C SER A 216 25.42 -11.39 -22.87
N ASN A 217 26.14 -12.49 -22.65
CA ASN A 217 27.37 -12.83 -23.39
C ASN A 217 28.44 -11.72 -23.36
N ASN A 218 28.72 -11.18 -22.18
CA ASN A 218 29.75 -10.13 -21.95
C ASN A 218 29.54 -8.82 -22.73
N LYS A 219 28.29 -8.52 -23.13
CA LYS A 219 27.93 -7.18 -23.59
C LYS A 219 28.11 -6.19 -22.45
N ASN A 220 28.56 -4.98 -22.78
CA ASN A 220 28.80 -3.93 -21.80
C ASN A 220 28.01 -2.67 -22.16
N LYS A 221 27.47 -2.01 -21.14
CA LYS A 221 26.83 -0.70 -21.26
C LYS A 221 27.36 0.20 -20.16
N VAL A 222 27.77 1.41 -20.51
CA VAL A 222 28.16 2.43 -19.54
C VAL A 222 26.98 3.37 -19.35
N ILE A 223 26.63 3.63 -18.09
CA ILE A 223 25.52 4.49 -17.67
C ILE A 223 25.94 5.42 -16.54
N THR A 224 25.17 6.48 -16.32
CA THR A 224 25.27 7.36 -15.14
C THR A 224 24.22 7.00 -14.07
N LEU A 225 24.30 7.66 -12.89
CA LEU A 225 23.23 7.56 -11.87
C LEU A 225 21.91 8.15 -12.35
N SER A 226 21.91 9.20 -13.18
CA SER A 226 20.65 9.75 -13.73
C SER A 226 19.98 8.73 -14.66
N GLU A 227 20.78 8.05 -15.47
CA GLU A 227 20.27 7.05 -16.40
C GLU A 227 19.75 5.79 -15.71
N ILE A 228 20.32 5.40 -14.57
CA ILE A 228 19.76 4.29 -13.79
C ILE A 228 18.47 4.70 -13.07
N ASP A 229 18.30 5.98 -12.72
CA ASP A 229 17.05 6.52 -12.18
C ASP A 229 15.93 6.50 -13.24
N GLU A 230 16.26 6.74 -14.52
CA GLU A 230 15.33 6.54 -15.66
C GLU A 230 14.89 5.07 -15.78
N VAL A 231 15.82 4.12 -15.64
CA VAL A 231 15.54 2.68 -15.66
C VAL A 231 14.62 2.30 -14.49
N ILE A 232 14.91 2.77 -13.28
CA ILE A 232 14.06 2.54 -12.10
C ILE A 232 12.66 3.09 -12.33
N SER A 233 12.54 4.31 -12.85
CA SER A 233 11.25 4.95 -13.14
C SER A 233 10.41 4.14 -14.12
N GLU A 234 11.01 3.64 -15.20
CA GLU A 234 10.29 2.84 -16.21
C GLU A 234 9.82 1.49 -15.65
N ILE A 235 10.69 0.80 -14.90
CA ILE A 235 10.36 -0.49 -14.26
C ILE A 235 9.32 -0.32 -13.15
N TYR A 236 9.41 0.78 -12.39
CA TYR A 236 8.44 1.10 -11.36
C TYR A 236 7.09 1.50 -11.95
N GLY A 237 7.07 2.20 -13.09
CA GLY A 237 5.85 2.48 -13.86
C GLY A 237 5.15 1.20 -14.30
N LEU A 238 5.90 0.24 -14.84
CA LEU A 238 5.37 -1.09 -15.17
C LEU A 238 4.73 -1.77 -13.95
N ARG A 239 5.43 -1.75 -12.80
CA ARG A 239 4.91 -2.30 -11.54
C ARG A 239 3.60 -1.62 -11.13
N LEU A 240 3.53 -0.30 -11.14
CA LEU A 240 2.31 0.44 -10.77
C LEU A 240 1.11 0.09 -11.66
N PHE A 241 1.32 -0.06 -12.96
CA PHE A 241 0.26 -0.49 -13.87
C PHE A 241 -0.27 -1.89 -13.50
N VAL A 242 0.63 -2.87 -13.32
CA VAL A 242 0.24 -4.23 -12.92
C VAL A 242 -0.45 -4.25 -11.55
N LYS A 243 0.05 -3.45 -10.60
CA LYS A 243 -0.57 -3.28 -9.29
C LYS A 243 -1.99 -2.76 -9.40
N LEU A 244 -2.23 -1.74 -10.22
CA LEU A 244 -3.55 -1.17 -10.45
C LEU A 244 -4.51 -2.21 -11.04
N VAL A 245 -4.08 -2.94 -12.08
CA VAL A 245 -4.87 -4.03 -12.66
C VAL A 245 -5.26 -5.04 -11.59
N THR A 246 -4.29 -5.50 -10.80
CA THR A 246 -4.51 -6.51 -9.76
C THR A 246 -5.44 -6.01 -8.65
N ASN A 247 -5.20 -4.80 -8.14
CA ASN A 247 -6.03 -4.20 -7.09
C ASN A 247 -7.48 -4.05 -7.54
N LEU A 248 -7.70 -3.41 -8.70
CA LEU A 248 -9.05 -3.20 -9.24
C LEU A 248 -9.79 -4.52 -9.44
N THR A 249 -9.14 -5.53 -10.02
CA THR A 249 -9.74 -6.84 -10.21
C THR A 249 -10.11 -7.51 -8.89
N LEU A 250 -9.20 -7.53 -7.92
CA LEU A 250 -9.45 -8.15 -6.61
C LEU A 250 -10.57 -7.44 -5.84
N GLU A 251 -10.64 -6.11 -5.90
CA GLU A 251 -11.73 -5.33 -5.29
C GLU A 251 -13.09 -5.65 -5.95
N ILE A 252 -13.15 -5.69 -7.28
CA ILE A 252 -14.36 -6.09 -8.02
C ILE A 252 -14.80 -7.49 -7.60
N PHE A 253 -13.85 -8.43 -7.48
CA PHE A 253 -14.15 -9.79 -7.03
C PHE A 253 -14.62 -9.83 -5.57
N GLN A 254 -14.07 -9.03 -4.67
CA GLN A 254 -14.56 -8.94 -3.28
C GLN A 254 -15.98 -8.41 -3.18
N ILE A 255 -16.33 -7.41 -4.00
CA ILE A 255 -17.68 -6.85 -4.04
C ILE A 255 -18.67 -7.86 -4.63
N ARG A 256 -18.29 -8.54 -5.72
CA ARG A 256 -19.19 -9.48 -6.44
C ARG A 256 -19.30 -10.84 -5.79
N LEU A 257 -18.25 -11.31 -5.12
CA LEU A 257 -18.09 -12.70 -4.69
C LEU A 257 -17.70 -12.74 -3.21
N PRO A 258 -18.66 -12.91 -2.28
CA PRO A 258 -18.44 -12.88 -0.84
C PRO A 258 -17.36 -13.84 -0.33
N LYS A 259 -17.09 -14.94 -1.06
CA LYS A 259 -16.03 -15.90 -0.71
C LYS A 259 -14.65 -15.25 -0.61
N TYR A 260 -14.38 -14.19 -1.37
CA TYR A 260 -13.08 -13.51 -1.38
C TYR A 260 -12.93 -12.43 -0.31
N GLN A 261 -14.02 -11.98 0.32
CA GLN A 261 -13.95 -11.03 1.44
C GLN A 261 -13.17 -11.64 2.62
N LYS A 262 -13.27 -12.96 2.79
CA LYS A 262 -12.59 -13.71 3.85
C LYS A 262 -11.11 -13.99 3.60
N VAL A 263 -10.55 -13.61 2.46
CA VAL A 263 -9.17 -13.94 2.06
C VAL A 263 -8.21 -12.76 2.29
N MET A 264 -8.73 -11.57 2.54
CA MET A 264 -7.93 -10.35 2.65
C MET A 264 -7.09 -10.33 3.94
N MET A 265 -5.79 -10.09 3.81
CA MET A 265 -4.95 -9.63 4.92
C MET A 265 -4.83 -8.11 4.86
N PHE A 266 -4.85 -7.47 6.04
CA PHE A 266 -4.55 -6.05 6.19
C PHE A 266 -3.12 -5.89 6.67
N VAL A 267 -2.30 -5.16 5.90
CA VAL A 267 -0.90 -4.87 6.26
C VAL A 267 -0.89 -3.68 7.24
N PRO A 268 -0.42 -3.88 8.49
CA PRO A 268 -0.49 -2.86 9.54
C PRO A 268 0.10 -1.51 9.14
N GLU A 269 1.27 -1.53 8.48
CA GLU A 269 1.99 -0.34 8.04
C GLU A 269 1.19 0.51 7.05
N SER A 270 0.38 -0.13 6.20
CA SER A 270 -0.50 0.57 5.26
C SER A 270 -1.66 1.25 5.97
N VAL A 271 -2.31 0.54 6.90
CA VAL A 271 -3.39 1.13 7.71
C VAL A 271 -2.86 2.32 8.52
N VAL A 272 -1.69 2.19 9.15
CA VAL A 272 -1.05 3.28 9.90
C VAL A 272 -0.69 4.46 8.99
N THR A 273 -0.21 4.20 7.78
CA THR A 273 0.12 5.27 6.83
C THR A 273 -1.12 6.01 6.35
N ASP A 274 -2.20 5.29 6.05
CA ASP A 274 -3.46 5.91 5.63
C ASP A 274 -4.05 6.76 6.75
N LEU A 275 -4.03 6.25 7.99
CA LEU A 275 -4.42 7.01 9.18
C LEU A 275 -3.54 8.25 9.37
N ASN A 276 -2.21 8.11 9.26
CA ASN A 276 -1.28 9.23 9.39
C ASN A 276 -1.50 10.30 8.32
N THR A 277 -1.79 9.91 7.08
CA THR A 277 -2.12 10.85 6.01
C THR A 277 -3.34 11.69 6.38
N TYR A 278 -4.36 11.08 6.99
CA TYR A 278 -5.52 11.81 7.49
C TYR A 278 -5.18 12.66 8.74
N TYR A 279 -4.30 12.18 9.63
CA TYR A 279 -3.94 12.88 10.86
C TYR A 279 -2.99 14.07 10.67
N GLU A 280 -2.26 14.12 9.56
CA GLU A 280 -1.34 15.22 9.23
C GLU A 280 -2.02 16.60 9.25
N GLN A 281 -3.29 16.70 8.81
CA GLN A 281 -4.07 17.95 8.88
C GLN A 281 -4.29 18.44 10.32
N PHE A 282 -4.20 17.54 11.29
CA PHE A 282 -4.27 17.81 12.72
C PHE A 282 -2.88 17.78 13.38
N LYS A 283 -1.78 17.87 12.62
CA LYS A 283 -0.39 17.77 13.16
C LYS A 283 -0.21 16.61 14.14
N THR A 284 -0.84 15.48 13.83
CA THR A 284 -0.90 14.28 14.67
C THR A 284 -0.37 13.10 13.87
N ARG A 285 0.26 12.14 14.54
CA ARG A 285 0.69 10.89 13.91
C ARG A 285 0.74 9.73 14.91
N ILE A 286 0.41 8.55 14.42
CA ILE A 286 0.73 7.26 15.03
C ILE A 286 2.23 6.99 14.80
N LYS A 287 2.96 6.75 15.88
CA LYS A 287 4.41 6.54 15.93
C LYS A 287 4.76 5.06 15.91
N ALA A 288 4.01 4.26 16.64
CA ALA A 288 4.20 2.84 16.77
C ALA A 288 2.87 2.15 17.08
N ILE A 289 2.78 0.89 16.67
CA ILE A 289 1.73 -0.04 17.07
C ILE A 289 2.39 -1.37 17.48
N GLU A 290 1.89 -2.01 18.51
CA GLU A 290 2.45 -3.26 19.02
C GLU A 290 1.38 -4.13 19.66
N LEU A 291 1.39 -5.43 19.36
CA LEU A 291 0.55 -6.41 20.02
C LEU A 291 1.37 -7.13 21.11
N LYS A 292 0.86 -7.15 22.34
CA LYS A 292 1.55 -7.69 23.52
C LYS A 292 0.67 -8.63 24.32
N ASP A 293 1.29 -9.60 24.98
CA ASP A 293 0.62 -10.48 25.95
C ASP A 293 0.49 -9.83 27.35
N SER A 294 1.18 -8.70 27.58
CA SER A 294 1.15 -7.98 28.85
C SER A 294 1.45 -6.50 28.67
N ILE A 295 1.04 -5.67 29.63
CA ILE A 295 1.29 -4.23 29.59
C ILE A 295 1.73 -3.65 30.93
N MET A 296 2.61 -2.66 30.88
CA MET A 296 2.99 -1.86 32.05
C MET A 296 2.05 -0.65 32.22
N ILE A 297 1.43 -0.52 33.40
CA ILE A 297 0.66 0.65 33.80
C ILE A 297 1.15 1.06 35.21
N GLU A 298 1.65 2.29 35.36
CA GLU A 298 2.16 2.81 36.64
C GLU A 298 3.16 1.86 37.33
N ASP A 299 4.15 1.39 36.56
CA ASP A 299 5.20 0.46 37.01
C ASP A 299 4.71 -0.92 37.48
N LYS A 300 3.44 -1.26 37.24
CA LYS A 300 2.88 -2.60 37.45
C LYS A 300 2.66 -3.30 36.13
N LEU A 301 3.07 -4.57 36.08
CA LEU A 301 2.80 -5.47 34.96
C LEU A 301 1.38 -6.03 35.09
N TYR A 302 0.57 -5.82 34.07
CA TYR A 302 -0.76 -6.39 33.93
C TYR A 302 -0.74 -7.45 32.83
N SER A 303 -1.25 -8.63 33.17
CA SER A 303 -1.48 -9.74 32.25
C SER A 303 -2.67 -10.53 32.77
N GLN A 304 -3.67 -10.76 31.94
CA GLN A 304 -4.78 -11.68 32.26
C GLN A 304 -4.77 -12.87 31.30
N GLU A 305 -5.21 -14.02 31.78
CA GLU A 305 -5.38 -15.19 30.92
C GLU A 305 -6.44 -14.89 29.85
N ASN A 306 -6.06 -15.06 28.58
CA ASN A 306 -6.87 -14.79 27.39
C ASN A 306 -7.10 -13.30 27.06
N GLU A 307 -6.34 -12.38 27.65
CA GLU A 307 -6.28 -11.00 27.14
C GLU A 307 -5.01 -10.76 26.33
N SER A 308 -5.11 -9.93 25.31
CA SER A 308 -3.98 -9.36 24.60
C SER A 308 -4.14 -7.84 24.52
N TYR A 309 -3.01 -7.14 24.54
CA TYR A 309 -2.97 -5.68 24.60
C TYR A 309 -2.45 -5.14 23.27
N PHE A 310 -3.27 -4.34 22.58
CA PHE A 310 -2.86 -3.67 21.34
C PHE A 310 -2.50 -2.22 21.67
N GLU A 311 -1.20 -1.94 21.77
CA GLU A 311 -0.65 -0.65 22.15
C GLU A 311 -0.41 0.23 20.93
N ILE A 312 -0.87 1.47 20.99
CA ILE A 312 -0.82 2.46 19.92
C ILE A 312 -0.23 3.75 20.50
N ASP A 313 0.95 4.12 20.02
CA ASP A 313 1.62 5.36 20.41
C ASP A 313 1.29 6.47 19.41
N ILE A 314 0.78 7.59 19.92
CA ILE A 314 0.38 8.76 19.14
C ILE A 314 1.14 9.97 19.65
N GLU A 315 1.67 10.77 18.72
CA GLU A 315 2.28 12.07 19.00
C GLU A 315 1.45 13.16 18.32
N SER A 316 1.19 14.26 19.03
CA SER A 316 0.42 15.37 18.51
C SER A 316 0.98 16.74 18.92
N GLU A 317 1.05 17.64 17.94
CA GLU A 317 1.26 19.07 18.13
C GLU A 317 -0.06 19.87 18.03
N TYR A 318 -1.21 19.18 18.01
CA TYR A 318 -2.51 19.82 17.90
C TYR A 318 -2.97 20.38 19.24
N ASN A 319 -3.47 21.61 19.22
CA ASN A 319 -3.90 22.29 20.44
C ASN A 319 -5.22 21.75 21.00
N GLU A 320 -6.12 21.26 20.14
CA GLU A 320 -7.41 20.70 20.58
C GLU A 320 -7.24 19.23 20.99
N ARG A 321 -6.85 19.00 22.24
CA ARG A 321 -6.52 17.67 22.77
C ARG A 321 -7.68 16.68 22.71
N LEU A 322 -8.91 17.16 22.90
CA LEU A 322 -10.11 16.34 22.79
C LEU A 322 -10.30 15.79 21.36
N THR A 323 -10.01 16.60 20.35
CA THR A 323 -10.04 16.18 18.94
C THR A 323 -9.01 15.07 18.70
N VAL A 324 -7.80 15.20 19.26
CA VAL A 324 -6.75 14.16 19.16
C VAL A 324 -7.19 12.85 19.81
N VAL A 325 -7.86 12.90 20.97
CA VAL A 325 -8.43 11.71 21.61
C VAL A 325 -9.50 11.06 20.73
N GLN A 326 -10.39 11.85 20.13
CA GLN A 326 -11.42 11.32 19.22
C GLN A 326 -10.80 10.65 18.00
N LEU A 327 -9.75 11.25 17.41
CA LEU A 327 -8.99 10.66 16.31
C LEU A 327 -8.42 9.30 16.74
N ALA A 328 -7.74 9.24 17.88
CA ALA A 328 -7.18 8.01 18.43
C ALA A 328 -8.24 6.90 18.55
N ILE A 329 -9.42 7.21 19.09
CA ILE A 329 -10.51 6.24 19.22
C ILE A 329 -11.05 5.80 17.86
N LEU A 330 -11.24 6.74 16.92
CA LEU A 330 -11.69 6.41 15.56
C LEU A 330 -10.69 5.51 14.80
N SER A 331 -9.40 5.53 15.18
CA SER A 331 -8.39 4.63 14.59
C SER A 331 -8.73 3.15 14.79
N ILE A 332 -9.44 2.80 15.87
CA ILE A 332 -9.85 1.43 16.18
C ILE A 332 -10.62 0.81 15.02
N ILE A 333 -11.47 1.59 14.33
CA ILE A 333 -12.27 1.09 13.20
C ILE A 333 -11.38 0.59 12.07
N GLN A 334 -10.28 1.29 11.79
CA GLN A 334 -9.35 0.91 10.73
C GLN A 334 -8.38 -0.18 11.21
N LEU A 335 -7.88 -0.04 12.44
CA LEU A 335 -6.93 -0.98 13.02
C LEU A 335 -7.57 -2.32 13.38
N SER A 336 -8.88 -2.38 13.67
CA SER A 336 -9.58 -3.65 13.92
C SER A 336 -9.55 -4.56 12.71
N ASN A 337 -9.45 -4.00 11.50
CA ASN A 337 -9.28 -4.79 10.27
C ASN A 337 -7.94 -5.55 10.27
N ILE A 338 -6.93 -5.05 10.98
CA ILE A 338 -5.66 -5.75 11.18
C ILE A 338 -5.85 -6.97 12.09
N ILE A 339 -6.77 -6.90 13.05
CA ILE A 339 -7.04 -8.00 13.98
C ILE A 339 -8.17 -8.87 13.43
N ASN A 340 -7.83 -9.73 12.48
CA ASN A 340 -8.73 -10.73 11.94
C ASN A 340 -8.03 -12.09 11.88
N GLY A 341 -8.80 -13.17 11.73
CA GLY A 341 -8.28 -14.54 11.78
C GLY A 341 -7.24 -14.91 10.71
N ASN A 342 -7.04 -14.07 9.68
CA ASN A 342 -5.97 -14.24 8.69
C ASN A 342 -4.67 -13.51 9.08
N ASN A 343 -4.78 -12.45 9.87
CA ASN A 343 -3.67 -11.58 10.24
C ASN A 343 -3.12 -11.88 11.64
N CYS A 344 -3.97 -12.35 12.54
CA CYS A 344 -3.63 -12.58 13.93
C CYS A 344 -4.39 -13.77 14.48
N SER A 345 -3.75 -14.57 15.34
CA SER A 345 -4.43 -15.62 16.11
C SER A 345 -5.29 -15.06 17.24
N VAL A 346 -5.06 -13.80 17.63
CA VAL A 346 -5.83 -13.10 18.66
C VAL A 346 -7.17 -12.66 18.07
N LYS A 347 -8.25 -12.92 18.81
CA LYS A 347 -9.58 -12.44 18.44
C LYS A 347 -9.79 -11.02 18.93
N LEU A 348 -10.62 -10.26 18.21
CA LEU A 348 -10.97 -8.90 18.59
C LEU A 348 -11.65 -8.82 19.98
N GLU A 349 -12.41 -9.86 20.37
CA GLU A 349 -13.08 -9.96 21.67
C GLU A 349 -12.10 -10.09 22.86
N ASP A 350 -10.90 -10.59 22.59
CA ASP A 350 -9.85 -10.83 23.58
C ASP A 350 -8.87 -9.64 23.68
N LEU A 351 -9.13 -8.54 22.96
CA LEU A 351 -8.25 -7.38 22.90
C LEU A 351 -8.65 -6.23 23.81
N VAL A 352 -7.64 -5.70 24.50
CA VAL A 352 -7.69 -4.40 25.15
C VAL A 352 -6.84 -3.41 24.35
N TRP A 353 -7.47 -2.32 23.91
CA TRP A 353 -6.82 -1.26 23.13
C TRP A 353 -6.19 -0.25 24.07
N ILE A 354 -4.91 0.03 23.88
CA ILE A 354 -4.17 0.95 24.73
C ILE A 354 -3.58 2.07 23.89
N PHE A 355 -4.02 3.29 24.14
CA PHE A 355 -3.50 4.48 23.47
C PHE A 355 -2.58 5.26 24.40
N THR A 356 -1.36 5.51 23.96
CA THR A 356 -0.44 6.45 24.61
C THR A 356 -0.32 7.70 23.74
N ILE A 357 -0.96 8.79 24.14
CA ILE A 357 -0.97 10.06 23.41
C ILE A 357 0.01 11.03 24.07
N ILE A 358 0.99 11.51 23.31
CA ILE A 358 2.01 12.46 23.76
C ILE A 358 1.75 13.81 23.08
N PHE A 359 1.49 14.84 23.88
CA PHE A 359 1.32 16.20 23.40
C PHE A 359 2.66 16.94 23.41
N SER A 360 3.19 17.26 22.24
CA SER A 360 4.55 17.82 22.09
C SER A 360 4.70 19.23 22.66
N GLU A 361 3.60 19.99 22.79
CA GLU A 361 3.60 21.37 23.30
C GLU A 361 4.17 21.46 24.73
N ASP A 362 3.81 20.52 25.60
CA ASP A 362 4.18 20.53 27.02
C ASP A 362 4.65 19.16 27.55
N GLY A 363 4.76 18.16 26.69
CA GLY A 363 5.18 16.80 27.05
C GLY A 363 4.12 16.01 27.82
N THR A 364 2.87 16.50 27.92
CA THR A 364 1.78 15.78 28.58
C THR A 364 1.57 14.42 27.93
N ARG A 365 1.43 13.37 28.75
CA ARG A 365 1.16 12.00 28.30
C ARG A 365 -0.18 11.53 28.80
N LEU A 366 -1.09 11.19 27.90
CA LEU A 366 -2.40 10.62 28.21
C LEU A 366 -2.41 9.15 27.82
N LYS A 367 -2.77 8.27 28.77
CA LYS A 367 -2.97 6.84 28.51
C LYS A 367 -4.46 6.52 28.56
N LEU A 368 -5.00 5.93 27.50
CA LEU A 368 -6.39 5.48 27.42
C LEU A 368 -6.42 3.97 27.25
N ALA A 369 -7.35 3.30 27.91
CA ALA A 369 -7.61 1.87 27.75
C ALA A 369 -9.06 1.67 27.35
N ILE A 370 -9.31 0.88 26.32
CA ILE A 370 -10.64 0.63 25.77
C ILE A 370 -10.82 -0.88 25.60
N SER A 371 -11.83 -1.43 26.28
CA SER A 371 -12.16 -2.86 26.20
C SER A 371 -13.04 -3.18 25.00
N PHE A 372 -13.17 -4.46 24.67
CA PHE A 372 -13.97 -4.89 23.53
C PHE A 372 -15.44 -4.46 23.59
N ASP A 373 -16.08 -4.42 24.77
CA ASP A 373 -17.46 -3.94 24.90
C ASP A 373 -17.62 -2.53 24.33
N GLU A 374 -16.65 -1.66 24.60
CA GLU A 374 -16.62 -0.30 24.08
C GLU A 374 -16.27 -0.24 22.59
N VAL A 375 -15.38 -1.11 22.12
CA VAL A 375 -15.06 -1.28 20.70
C VAL A 375 -16.27 -1.74 19.89
N SER A 376 -17.05 -2.69 20.40
CA SER A 376 -18.24 -3.21 19.73
C SER A 376 -19.26 -2.10 19.47
N LEU A 377 -19.49 -1.25 20.47
CA LEU A 377 -20.35 -0.07 20.35
C LEU A 377 -19.82 0.95 19.34
N LEU A 378 -18.50 1.16 19.31
CA LEU A 378 -17.85 2.03 18.33
C LEU A 378 -18.03 1.49 16.91
N LEU A 379 -17.84 0.19 16.69
CA LEU A 379 -17.97 -0.44 15.37
C LEU A 379 -19.43 -0.44 14.87
N ASP A 380 -20.39 -0.63 15.76
CA ASP A 380 -21.82 -0.62 15.43
C ASP A 380 -22.36 0.80 15.16
N ASN A 381 -21.92 1.79 15.95
CA ASN A 381 -22.38 3.18 15.82
C ASN A 381 -21.28 4.21 16.15
N PRO A 382 -20.35 4.47 15.21
CA PRO A 382 -19.20 5.34 15.45
C PRO A 382 -19.58 6.74 15.92
N VAL A 383 -20.59 7.35 15.30
CA VAL A 383 -21.01 8.73 15.59
C VAL A 383 -21.59 8.84 16.99
N ALA A 384 -22.50 7.93 17.36
CA ALA A 384 -23.11 7.95 18.69
C ALA A 384 -22.07 7.67 19.78
N TYR A 385 -21.16 6.73 19.53
CA TYR A 385 -20.14 6.38 20.51
C TYR A 385 -19.16 7.54 20.76
N ILE A 386 -18.73 8.25 19.71
CA ILE A 386 -17.85 9.43 19.86
C ILE A 386 -18.55 10.54 20.66
N GLU A 387 -19.85 10.75 20.48
CA GLU A 387 -20.62 11.70 21.30
C GLU A 387 -20.71 11.27 22.77
N VAL A 388 -20.90 9.96 23.02
CA VAL A 388 -20.90 9.41 24.38
C VAL A 388 -19.55 9.61 25.06
N ILE A 389 -18.44 9.31 24.36
CA ILE A 389 -17.10 9.51 24.90
C ILE A 389 -16.82 10.98 25.15
N LYS A 390 -17.18 11.87 24.22
CA LYS A 390 -17.06 13.31 24.42
C LYS A 390 -17.77 13.75 25.70
N ARG A 391 -19.00 13.28 25.93
CA ARG A 391 -19.74 13.60 27.17
C ARG A 391 -19.07 13.00 28.41
N LYS A 392 -18.62 11.74 28.36
CA LYS A 392 -17.89 11.11 29.47
C LYS A 392 -16.64 11.91 29.84
N LEU A 393 -15.88 12.34 28.83
CA LEU A 393 -14.65 13.12 29.00
C LEU A 393 -14.90 14.53 29.58
N LEU A 394 -16.01 15.16 29.19
CA LEU A 394 -16.38 16.49 29.68
C LEU A 394 -17.00 16.45 31.10
N GLN A 395 -17.85 15.45 31.38
CA GLN A 395 -18.73 15.47 32.55
C GLN A 395 -18.26 14.60 33.71
N SER A 396 -17.64 13.46 33.43
CA SER A 396 -17.36 12.42 34.43
C SER A 396 -15.88 12.05 34.54
N SER A 397 -15.00 12.70 33.79
CA SER A 397 -13.56 12.48 33.92
C SER A 397 -12.97 13.08 35.21
N PRO A 398 -11.94 12.44 35.79
CA PRO A 398 -11.18 13.02 36.90
C PRO A 398 -10.63 14.41 36.56
N GLU A 399 -10.51 15.28 37.56
CA GLU A 399 -10.03 16.67 37.37
C GLU A 399 -8.61 16.75 36.79
N GLU A 400 -7.79 15.73 37.01
CA GLU A 400 -6.48 15.61 36.37
C GLU A 400 -6.60 15.40 34.86
N MET A 401 -7.51 14.52 34.43
CA MET A 401 -7.77 14.26 33.01
C MET A 401 -8.39 15.48 32.31
N LYS A 402 -9.31 16.20 32.96
CA LYS A 402 -9.86 17.46 32.42
C LYS A 402 -8.77 18.51 32.22
N ARG A 403 -7.87 18.67 33.21
CA ARG A 403 -6.69 19.53 33.11
C ARG A 403 -5.78 19.12 31.96
N MET A 404 -5.47 17.83 31.83
CA MET A 404 -4.65 17.31 30.73
C MET A 404 -5.29 17.55 29.36
N LEU A 405 -6.62 17.52 29.27
CA LEU A 405 -7.37 17.76 28.03
C LEU A 405 -7.66 19.24 27.76
N LYS A 406 -7.26 20.16 28.66
CA LYS A 406 -7.58 21.59 28.59
C LYS A 406 -9.09 21.84 28.43
N ILE A 407 -9.90 21.05 29.13
CA ILE A 407 -11.36 21.22 29.22
C ILE A 407 -11.63 22.19 30.38
N GLU A 408 -12.13 23.39 30.07
CA GLU A 408 -12.53 24.41 31.07
C GLU A 408 -13.82 24.05 31.82
#